data_AF-A0A6J1CFK9-F1
#
_entry.id   AF-A0A6J1CFK9-F1
#
_cell.length_a   1.000
_cell.length_b   1.000
_cell.length_c   1.000
_cell.angle_alpha   90.00
_cell.angle_beta   90.00
_cell.angle_gamma   90.00
#
_symmetry.space_group_name_H-M   'P 1'
#
loop_
_entity.id
_entity.type
_entity.pdbx_description
1 polymer ?
#
loop_
_entity_poly.entity_id
_entity_poly.type
_entity_poly.pdbx_seq_one_letter_code
_entity_poly.pdbx_strand_id
1 'polypeptide(L)'
;MGHLEKKWLFPLVISSVICMFLIATSFNMGLISSLHTINSIFSMFPSPLIPNQSNPPFFAERKVGKLPPPPPDPASMIPRFAYLVSGSKGDLEKLWRTLKALYHPLNQYIVHLDLESPPEERLELASRVANESIFAEIGNVFMITKANMVTYRGPTMVANTLHACAILLKRSNDWDWFINLSASDYPLITQDDLLHTFSPLDRQLNFIEHTSKLGWKVSKRALPLMIDPGLYKTTKSDIFWVHPHRARPTAFKLFTGSAWMVLSRSFVEYLIWGWDNLPRTLLMYYSNFVSSPEGYFHTVICNEPELAKTAVNHDLHYISWDVPPRQHPHTLTVNDTRKMIASGAAFARKFQRDDPVLDKIDQELLGVDNRGGFTPGGWCSGKPKCSKVGNPLKIKPGSGARRLRGLVTKLAKAAKVGRDQCK
;
A
#
# COMPACT_ATOMS: atom_id res chain seq x y z
N MET A 1 -46.28 -42.11 49.94
CA MET A 1 -45.23 -41.07 49.97
C MET A 1 -44.44 -41.15 48.69
N GLY A 2 -44.46 -40.26 47.72
CA GLY A 2 -45.25 -39.05 47.46
C GLY A 2 -44.91 -38.70 46.00
N HIS A 3 -45.95 -38.45 45.19
CA HIS A 3 -45.83 -38.03 43.81
C HIS A 3 -45.01 -36.72 43.74
N LEU A 4 -43.73 -36.81 43.37
CA LEU A 4 -42.94 -35.62 43.06
C LEU A 4 -43.39 -35.11 41.68
N GLU A 5 -43.97 -33.92 41.67
CA GLU A 5 -44.65 -33.30 40.55
C GLU A 5 -43.76 -33.19 39.29
N LYS A 6 -44.29 -33.69 38.16
CA LYS A 6 -43.74 -33.53 36.80
C LYS A 6 -43.73 -32.06 36.30
N LYS A 7 -44.01 -31.07 37.14
CA LYS A 7 -44.08 -29.63 36.76
C LYS A 7 -42.71 -28.99 36.54
N TRP A 8 -41.65 -29.52 37.16
CA TRP A 8 -40.30 -28.96 37.04
C TRP A 8 -39.42 -29.66 36.02
N LEU A 9 -39.86 -30.80 35.48
CA LEU A 9 -39.10 -31.58 34.49
C LEU A 9 -39.00 -30.85 33.14
N PHE A 10 -40.10 -30.20 32.72
CA PHE A 10 -40.16 -29.52 31.42
C PHE A 10 -39.29 -28.24 31.38
N PRO A 11 -39.31 -27.35 32.39
CA PRO A 11 -38.40 -26.21 32.45
C PRO A 11 -36.92 -26.60 32.54
N LEU A 12 -36.60 -27.70 33.25
CA LEU A 12 -35.21 -28.19 33.40
C LEU A 12 -34.66 -28.74 32.09
N VAL A 13 -35.47 -29.47 31.33
CA VAL A 13 -35.08 -29.97 30.01
C VAL A 13 -34.88 -28.82 29.02
N ILE A 14 -35.76 -27.83 29.01
CA ILE A 14 -35.61 -26.64 28.14
C ILE A 14 -34.35 -25.85 28.51
N SER A 15 -34.11 -25.62 29.81
CA SER A 15 -32.90 -24.93 30.29
C SER A 15 -31.63 -25.71 29.93
N SER A 16 -31.65 -27.04 30.03
CA SER A 16 -30.55 -27.91 29.61
C SER A 16 -30.29 -27.82 28.10
N VAL A 17 -31.33 -27.84 27.27
CA VAL A 17 -31.20 -27.72 25.80
C VAL A 17 -30.66 -26.34 25.41
N ILE A 18 -31.13 -25.26 26.04
CA ILE A 18 -30.61 -23.90 25.82
C ILE A 18 -29.15 -23.80 26.23
N CYS A 19 -28.77 -24.33 27.40
CA CYS A 19 -27.36 -24.38 27.83
C CYS A 19 -26.49 -25.18 26.85
N MET A 20 -26.95 -26.35 26.37
CA MET A 20 -26.22 -27.14 25.38
C MET A 20 -26.07 -26.40 24.05
N PHE A 21 -27.08 -25.64 23.62
CA PHE A 21 -27.02 -24.84 22.40
C PHE A 21 -26.07 -23.63 22.54
N LEU A 22 -26.07 -22.96 23.70
CA LEU A 22 -25.13 -21.88 24.02
C LEU A 22 -23.68 -22.39 24.12
N ILE A 23 -23.47 -23.57 24.71
CA ILE A 23 -22.16 -24.22 24.76
C ILE A 23 -21.70 -24.58 23.34
N ALA A 24 -22.53 -25.24 22.54
CA ALA A 24 -22.19 -25.61 21.17
C ALA A 24 -21.87 -24.38 20.28
N THR A 25 -22.62 -23.28 20.43
CA THR A 25 -22.35 -22.03 19.69
C THR A 25 -21.11 -21.29 20.21
N SER A 26 -20.77 -21.40 21.50
CA SER A 26 -19.52 -20.87 22.05
C SER A 26 -18.28 -21.60 21.54
N PHE A 27 -18.36 -22.92 21.33
CA PHE A 27 -17.28 -23.70 20.70
C PHE A 27 -17.18 -23.44 19.19
N ASN A 28 -18.29 -23.18 18.50
CA ASN A 28 -18.29 -22.86 17.07
C ASN A 28 -17.79 -21.44 16.74
N MET A 29 -17.78 -20.52 17.71
CA MET A 29 -17.24 -19.16 17.54
C MET A 29 -15.77 -19.02 17.99
N GLY A 30 -15.13 -20.11 18.43
CA GLY A 30 -13.74 -20.10 18.92
C GLY A 30 -12.75 -20.99 18.16
N LEU A 31 -13.19 -21.84 17.22
CA LEU A 31 -12.37 -22.92 16.65
C LEU A 31 -11.85 -22.73 15.22
N ILE A 32 -12.00 -21.56 14.60
CA ILE A 32 -11.35 -21.25 13.30
C ILE A 32 -10.04 -20.44 13.47
N SER A 33 -9.59 -20.19 14.71
CA SER A 33 -8.43 -19.32 14.96
C SER A 33 -7.25 -19.92 15.76
N SER A 34 -7.20 -21.23 16.06
CA SER A 34 -6.10 -21.76 16.91
C SER A 34 -5.40 -23.07 16.50
N LEU A 35 -5.68 -23.67 15.35
CA LEU A 35 -5.00 -24.93 14.94
C LEU A 35 -3.66 -24.76 14.20
N HIS A 36 -2.95 -23.63 14.37
CA HIS A 36 -1.55 -23.50 13.90
C HIS A 36 -0.53 -23.09 14.98
N THR A 37 -0.91 -23.09 16.27
CA THR A 37 0.01 -22.72 17.36
C THR A 37 0.10 -23.81 18.42
N ILE A 38 0.44 -25.04 18.02
CA ILE A 38 0.85 -26.09 18.95
C ILE A 38 2.07 -26.79 18.37
N ASN A 39 3.22 -26.11 18.45
CA ASN A 39 4.56 -26.73 18.39
C ASN A 39 5.66 -25.84 19.00
N SER A 40 5.32 -24.89 19.89
CA SER A 40 6.30 -23.96 20.50
C SER A 40 6.33 -23.98 22.03
N ILE A 41 5.63 -24.90 22.71
CA ILE A 41 5.47 -24.86 24.18
C ILE A 41 5.92 -26.18 24.83
N PHE A 42 7.00 -26.79 24.36
CA PHE A 42 7.68 -27.86 25.08
C PHE A 42 9.20 -27.69 24.99
N SER A 43 9.74 -26.70 25.71
CA SER A 43 11.15 -26.67 26.12
C SER A 43 11.39 -25.74 27.32
N MET A 44 10.61 -25.89 28.39
CA MET A 44 10.97 -25.32 29.69
C MET A 44 10.57 -26.27 30.82
N PHE A 45 11.46 -27.19 31.16
CA PHE A 45 11.53 -27.80 32.48
C PHE A 45 12.94 -27.56 33.05
N PRO A 46 13.09 -26.92 34.22
CA PRO A 46 14.36 -26.90 34.93
C PRO A 46 14.42 -28.05 35.94
N SER A 47 15.58 -28.71 36.03
CA SER A 47 15.94 -29.63 37.12
C SER A 47 17.10 -29.04 37.96
N PRO A 48 17.23 -29.41 39.24
CA PRO A 48 17.75 -28.53 40.29
C PRO A 48 19.28 -28.54 40.51
N LEU A 49 19.75 -27.44 41.13
CA LEU A 49 21.11 -27.08 41.54
C LEU A 49 21.69 -27.93 42.70
N ILE A 50 23.00 -28.21 42.65
CA ILE A 50 23.95 -28.33 43.80
C ILE A 50 25.34 -27.78 43.33
N PRO A 51 26.17 -27.13 44.21
CA PRO A 51 26.92 -25.90 43.88
C PRO A 51 28.47 -26.01 43.92
N ASN A 52 29.11 -24.83 43.75
CA ASN A 52 30.53 -24.46 43.89
C ASN A 52 31.39 -24.70 42.63
N GLN A 53 32.20 -23.78 42.11
CA GLN A 53 32.95 -22.67 42.72
C GLN A 53 33.39 -21.64 41.65
N SER A 54 33.79 -20.46 42.12
CA SER A 54 34.20 -19.23 41.42
C SER A 54 35.31 -19.35 40.35
N ASN A 55 35.08 -18.78 39.16
CA ASN A 55 36.04 -18.02 38.35
C ASN A 55 35.29 -17.30 37.19
N PRO A 56 35.61 -16.02 36.86
CA PRO A 56 34.95 -15.31 35.77
C PRO A 56 35.43 -15.85 34.40
N PRO A 57 34.55 -16.15 33.43
CA PRO A 57 34.98 -16.73 32.18
C PRO A 57 35.56 -15.68 31.24
N PHE A 58 36.84 -15.86 30.94
CA PHE A 58 37.53 -15.34 29.76
C PHE A 58 36.72 -15.72 28.51
N PHE A 59 36.12 -14.72 27.83
CA PHE A 59 35.48 -14.94 26.52
C PHE A 59 36.57 -14.98 25.45
N ALA A 60 37.02 -16.19 25.11
CA ALA A 60 37.82 -16.42 23.92
C ALA A 60 36.89 -16.46 22.69
N GLU A 61 36.79 -15.35 21.96
CA GLU A 61 36.17 -15.35 20.64
C GLU A 61 36.96 -16.27 19.70
N ARG A 62 36.38 -17.44 19.44
CA ARG A 62 36.82 -18.34 18.37
C ARG A 62 36.53 -17.63 17.04
N LYS A 63 37.54 -17.01 16.45
CA LYS A 63 37.55 -16.55 15.05
C LYS A 63 37.27 -17.74 14.12
N VAL A 64 36.00 -18.02 13.88
CA VAL A 64 35.57 -18.80 12.72
C VAL A 64 35.66 -17.85 11.54
N GLY A 65 36.60 -18.12 10.64
CA GLY A 65 36.69 -17.41 9.36
C GLY A 65 35.37 -17.55 8.62
N LYS A 66 34.59 -16.47 8.56
CA LYS A 66 33.40 -16.40 7.71
C LYS A 66 33.89 -16.45 6.27
N LEU A 67 33.57 -17.54 5.57
CA LEU A 67 33.63 -17.58 4.12
C LEU A 67 32.83 -16.38 3.57
N PRO A 68 33.30 -15.72 2.50
CA PRO A 68 32.54 -14.64 1.88
C PRO A 68 31.14 -15.15 1.52
N PRO A 69 30.08 -14.35 1.74
CA PRO A 69 28.74 -14.76 1.39
C PRO A 69 28.69 -15.09 -0.11
N PRO A 70 27.92 -16.10 -0.52
CA PRO A 70 27.73 -16.40 -1.94
C PRO A 70 27.24 -15.14 -2.65
N PRO A 71 27.62 -14.95 -3.94
CA PRO A 71 27.12 -13.82 -4.71
C PRO A 71 25.59 -13.82 -4.70
N PRO A 72 24.97 -12.63 -4.58
CA PRO A 72 23.51 -12.51 -4.54
C PRO A 72 22.89 -13.20 -5.75
N ASP A 73 21.85 -13.99 -5.52
CA ASP A 73 21.05 -14.62 -6.57
C ASP A 73 20.64 -13.56 -7.60
N PRO A 74 20.82 -13.78 -8.92
CA PRO A 74 20.30 -12.87 -9.95
C PRO A 74 18.84 -12.46 -9.75
N ALA A 75 18.01 -13.34 -9.17
CA ALA A 75 16.62 -13.04 -8.80
C ALA A 75 16.49 -12.03 -7.64
N SER A 76 17.50 -11.93 -6.77
CA SER A 76 17.59 -10.92 -5.69
C SER A 76 18.01 -9.53 -6.18
N MET A 77 18.52 -9.41 -7.42
CA MET A 77 18.96 -8.13 -7.98
C MET A 77 17.82 -7.34 -8.65
N ILE A 78 16.78 -8.03 -9.13
CA ILE A 78 15.63 -7.38 -9.77
C ILE A 78 14.64 -6.98 -8.67
N PRO A 79 14.34 -5.68 -8.53
CA PRO A 79 13.41 -5.26 -7.51
C PRO A 79 12.00 -5.73 -7.81
N ARG A 80 11.13 -5.73 -6.80
CA ARG A 80 9.72 -6.11 -6.92
C ARG A 80 8.85 -5.02 -6.34
N PHE A 81 7.78 -4.68 -7.04
CA PHE A 81 6.85 -3.64 -6.61
C PHE A 81 5.54 -4.25 -6.14
N ALA A 82 4.99 -3.67 -5.09
CA ALA A 82 3.65 -3.93 -4.61
C ALA A 82 2.76 -2.72 -4.91
N TYR A 83 1.61 -2.94 -5.53
CA TYR A 83 0.70 -1.87 -5.92
C TYR A 83 -0.60 -1.93 -5.11
N LEU A 84 -1.10 -0.77 -4.72
CA LEU A 84 -2.54 -0.57 -4.52
C LEU A 84 -3.08 0.17 -5.74
N VAL A 85 -4.01 -0.44 -6.46
CA VAL A 85 -4.78 0.22 -7.54
C VAL A 85 -6.22 0.33 -7.08
N SER A 86 -6.66 1.54 -6.74
CA SER A 86 -7.98 1.78 -6.15
C SER A 86 -8.87 2.67 -7.02
N GLY A 87 -10.15 2.34 -7.13
CA GLY A 87 -11.16 3.15 -7.80
C GLY A 87 -12.39 3.36 -6.92
N SER A 88 -13.35 4.09 -7.47
CA SER A 88 -14.67 4.28 -6.89
C SER A 88 -15.75 4.04 -7.95
N LYS A 89 -16.98 4.47 -7.68
CA LYS A 89 -18.15 4.25 -8.53
C LYS A 89 -17.88 4.66 -9.98
N GLY A 90 -18.08 3.73 -10.91
CA GLY A 90 -17.91 3.94 -12.35
C GLY A 90 -16.46 3.87 -12.84
N ASP A 91 -15.50 3.55 -11.97
CA ASP A 91 -14.08 3.47 -12.32
C ASP A 91 -13.65 2.10 -12.82
N LEU A 92 -14.51 1.07 -12.83
CA LEU A 92 -14.13 -0.31 -13.17
C LEU A 92 -13.27 -0.40 -14.43
N GLU A 93 -13.72 0.19 -15.54
CA GLU A 93 -13.00 0.07 -16.82
C GLU A 93 -11.66 0.82 -16.82
N LYS A 94 -11.58 1.99 -16.16
CA LYS A 94 -10.31 2.71 -16.01
C LYS A 94 -9.35 1.91 -15.15
N LEU A 95 -9.83 1.41 -14.00
CA LEU A 95 -9.04 0.59 -13.09
C LEU A 95 -8.51 -0.66 -13.79
N TRP A 96 -9.37 -1.34 -14.56
CA TRP A 96 -9.02 -2.55 -15.30
C TRP A 96 -7.93 -2.27 -16.33
N ARG A 97 -8.09 -1.21 -17.13
CA ARG A 97 -7.09 -0.77 -18.10
C ARG A 97 -5.76 -0.42 -17.44
N THR A 98 -5.78 0.34 -16.34
CA THR A 98 -4.59 0.72 -15.58
C THR A 98 -3.90 -0.52 -14.99
N LEU A 99 -4.64 -1.46 -14.41
CA LEU A 99 -4.08 -2.70 -13.86
C LEU A 99 -3.34 -3.52 -14.93
N LYS A 100 -3.92 -3.69 -16.12
CA LYS A 100 -3.28 -4.42 -17.22
C LYS A 100 -2.05 -3.70 -17.77
N ALA A 101 -2.09 -2.37 -17.84
CA ALA A 101 -0.93 -1.56 -18.23
C ALA A 101 0.23 -1.65 -17.21
N LEU A 102 -0.08 -1.84 -15.92
CA LEU A 102 0.90 -1.94 -14.84
C LEU A 102 1.41 -3.35 -14.58
N TYR A 103 0.85 -4.37 -15.23
CA TYR A 103 1.09 -5.75 -14.84
C TYR A 103 2.51 -6.24 -15.19
N HIS A 104 3.12 -6.94 -14.23
CA HIS A 104 4.35 -7.70 -14.38
C HIS A 104 4.31 -8.89 -13.41
N PRO A 105 4.73 -10.10 -13.83
CA PRO A 105 4.63 -11.32 -13.00
C PRO A 105 5.47 -11.29 -11.71
N LEU A 106 6.52 -10.46 -11.64
CA LEU A 106 7.33 -10.30 -10.42
C LEU A 106 6.69 -9.41 -9.34
N ASN A 107 5.71 -8.59 -9.71
CA ASN A 107 5.10 -7.61 -8.80
C ASN A 107 3.90 -8.22 -8.06
N GLN A 108 3.39 -7.49 -7.06
CA GLN A 108 2.19 -7.83 -6.30
C GLN A 108 1.14 -6.73 -6.46
N TYR A 109 -0.14 -7.09 -6.55
CA TYR A 109 -1.22 -6.14 -6.80
C TYR A 109 -2.38 -6.34 -5.82
N ILE A 110 -2.73 -5.27 -5.12
CA ILE A 110 -4.00 -5.14 -4.41
C ILE A 110 -4.92 -4.25 -5.23
N VAL A 111 -6.10 -4.76 -5.53
CA VAL A 111 -7.12 -4.08 -6.31
C VAL A 111 -8.32 -3.79 -5.44
N HIS A 112 -8.87 -2.58 -5.53
CA HIS A 112 -9.98 -2.15 -4.68
C HIS A 112 -10.93 -1.21 -5.43
N LEU A 113 -12.23 -1.51 -5.35
CA LEU A 113 -13.30 -0.55 -5.62
C LEU A 113 -13.98 -0.25 -4.29
N ASP A 114 -14.09 1.03 -3.96
CA ASP A 114 -14.59 1.46 -2.66
C ASP A 114 -16.10 1.20 -2.45
N LEU A 115 -16.55 1.42 -1.22
CA LEU A 115 -17.93 1.11 -0.80
C LEU A 115 -19.00 1.95 -1.52
N GLU A 116 -18.64 3.07 -2.15
CA GLU A 116 -19.56 3.84 -3.00
C GLU A 116 -19.83 3.14 -4.34
N SER A 117 -18.94 2.24 -4.76
CA SER A 117 -19.13 1.42 -5.95
C SER A 117 -20.22 0.37 -5.72
N PRO A 118 -21.22 0.26 -6.62
CA PRO A 118 -22.28 -0.73 -6.51
C PRO A 118 -21.75 -2.16 -6.34
N PRO A 119 -22.45 -3.04 -5.60
CA PRO A 119 -22.06 -4.43 -5.46
C PRO A 119 -21.81 -5.14 -6.79
N GLU A 120 -22.61 -4.85 -7.81
CA GLU A 120 -22.50 -5.44 -9.15
C GLU A 120 -21.17 -5.08 -9.80
N GLU A 121 -20.75 -3.81 -9.71
CA GLU A 121 -19.48 -3.32 -10.24
C GLU A 121 -18.29 -4.00 -9.51
N ARG A 122 -18.39 -4.16 -8.19
CA ARG A 122 -17.35 -4.83 -7.40
C ARG A 122 -17.28 -6.33 -7.69
N LEU A 123 -18.42 -7.00 -7.85
CA LEU A 123 -18.47 -8.42 -8.20
C LEU A 123 -17.94 -8.68 -9.60
N GLU A 124 -18.25 -7.79 -10.56
CA GLU A 124 -17.71 -7.85 -11.91
C GLU A 124 -16.18 -7.75 -11.91
N LEU A 125 -15.60 -6.80 -11.17
CA LEU A 125 -14.14 -6.71 -11.06
C LEU A 125 -13.53 -7.97 -10.43
N ALA A 126 -14.16 -8.53 -9.39
CA ALA A 126 -13.69 -9.76 -8.76
C ALA A 126 -13.73 -10.94 -9.74
N SER A 127 -14.80 -11.05 -10.53
CA SER A 127 -14.95 -12.03 -11.60
C SER A 127 -13.87 -11.88 -12.66
N ARG A 128 -13.61 -10.66 -13.15
CA ARG A 128 -12.55 -10.39 -14.13
C ARG A 128 -11.17 -10.76 -13.62
N VAL A 129 -10.85 -10.43 -12.36
CA VAL A 129 -9.56 -10.79 -11.76
C VAL A 129 -9.40 -12.31 -11.64
N ALA A 130 -10.45 -13.02 -11.23
CA ALA A 130 -10.43 -14.48 -11.10
C ALA A 130 -10.34 -15.20 -12.45
N ASN A 131 -10.95 -14.65 -13.49
CA ASN A 131 -11.05 -15.27 -14.81
C ASN A 131 -9.94 -14.87 -15.79
N GLU A 132 -9.14 -13.83 -15.48
CA GLU A 132 -8.00 -13.45 -16.31
C GLU A 132 -6.87 -14.47 -16.15
N SER A 133 -6.62 -15.23 -17.23
CA SER A 133 -5.71 -16.37 -17.28
C SER A 133 -4.33 -16.11 -16.65
N ILE A 134 -3.71 -14.97 -16.97
CA ILE A 134 -2.39 -14.60 -16.46
C ILE A 134 -2.42 -14.33 -14.95
N PHE A 135 -3.49 -13.69 -14.46
CA PHE A 135 -3.64 -13.42 -13.02
C PHE A 135 -3.88 -14.71 -12.24
N ALA A 136 -4.69 -15.61 -12.79
CA ALA A 136 -4.94 -16.92 -12.20
C ALA A 136 -3.70 -17.82 -12.20
N GLU A 137 -2.90 -17.81 -13.27
CA GLU A 137 -1.66 -18.57 -13.39
C GLU A 137 -0.61 -18.14 -12.36
N ILE A 138 -0.41 -16.82 -12.19
CA ILE A 138 0.65 -16.29 -11.32
C ILE A 138 0.19 -16.05 -9.88
N GLY A 139 -1.09 -15.78 -9.66
CA GLY A 139 -1.67 -15.59 -8.32
C GLY A 139 -1.23 -14.31 -7.60
N ASN A 140 -0.69 -13.33 -8.32
CA ASN A 140 -0.12 -12.09 -7.76
C ASN A 140 -1.08 -10.88 -7.78
N VAL A 141 -2.35 -11.08 -8.13
CA VAL A 141 -3.40 -10.04 -8.09
C VAL A 141 -4.47 -10.45 -7.08
N PHE A 142 -4.73 -9.59 -6.10
CA PHE A 142 -5.72 -9.82 -5.06
C PHE A 142 -6.70 -8.66 -4.98
N MET A 143 -8.00 -8.95 -5.08
CA MET A 143 -9.05 -7.97 -4.89
C MET A 143 -9.54 -7.92 -3.44
N ILE A 144 -9.65 -6.71 -2.88
CA ILE A 144 -10.36 -6.48 -1.62
C ILE A 144 -11.87 -6.56 -1.91
N THR A 145 -12.51 -7.66 -1.51
CA THR A 145 -13.95 -7.88 -1.74
C THR A 145 -14.84 -7.21 -0.70
N LYS A 146 -14.36 -7.14 0.56
CA LYS A 146 -14.97 -6.32 1.62
C LYS A 146 -14.52 -4.87 1.44
N ALA A 147 -15.24 -4.15 0.57
CA ALA A 147 -14.90 -2.78 0.20
C ALA A 147 -14.84 -1.85 1.41
N ASN A 148 -13.80 -1.00 1.43
CA ASN A 148 -13.65 0.05 2.41
C ASN A 148 -14.39 1.31 1.92
N MET A 149 -14.95 2.09 2.83
CA MET A 149 -15.34 3.46 2.51
C MET A 149 -14.07 4.30 2.32
N VAL A 150 -14.03 5.16 1.30
CA VAL A 150 -12.85 5.99 0.98
C VAL A 150 -13.27 7.44 0.72
N THR A 151 -12.87 8.35 1.61
CA THR A 151 -13.01 9.79 1.42
C THR A 151 -11.62 10.43 1.34
N TYR A 152 -11.48 11.42 0.46
CA TYR A 152 -10.21 12.13 0.26
C TYR A 152 -9.93 13.15 1.37
N ARG A 153 -10.98 13.85 1.82
CA ARG A 153 -10.87 14.89 2.87
C ARG A 153 -10.72 14.29 4.27
N GLY A 154 -11.12 13.04 4.47
CA GLY A 154 -11.06 12.33 5.75
C GLY A 154 -9.90 11.33 5.86
N PRO A 155 -9.84 10.57 6.95
CA PRO A 155 -8.80 9.58 7.20
C PRO A 155 -9.04 8.24 6.49
N THR A 156 -10.22 8.01 5.93
CA THR A 156 -10.61 6.69 5.41
C THR A 156 -9.77 6.25 4.20
N MET A 157 -9.25 7.18 3.39
CA MET A 157 -8.24 6.86 2.37
C MET A 157 -6.90 6.41 2.98
N VAL A 158 -6.45 7.00 4.11
CA VAL A 158 -5.26 6.52 4.83
C VAL A 158 -5.49 5.10 5.33
N ALA A 159 -6.65 4.85 5.94
CA ALA A 159 -7.02 3.53 6.44
C ALA A 159 -7.05 2.48 5.31
N ASN A 160 -7.59 2.81 4.14
CA ASN A 160 -7.59 1.93 2.97
C ASN A 160 -6.17 1.62 2.47
N THR A 161 -5.30 2.63 2.39
CA THR A 161 -3.89 2.43 2.00
C THR A 161 -3.16 1.51 2.99
N LEU A 162 -3.34 1.73 4.30
CA LEU A 162 -2.76 0.87 5.33
C LEU A 162 -3.33 -0.55 5.32
N HIS A 163 -4.62 -0.72 5.03
CA HIS A 163 -5.25 -2.03 4.86
C HIS A 163 -4.62 -2.79 3.68
N ALA A 164 -4.41 -2.14 2.53
CA ALA A 164 -3.72 -2.74 1.39
C ALA A 164 -2.27 -3.14 1.74
N CYS A 165 -1.52 -2.25 2.41
CA CYS A 165 -0.19 -2.56 2.91
C CYS A 165 -0.16 -3.78 3.84
N ALA A 166 -1.09 -3.87 4.79
CA ALA A 166 -1.19 -5.00 5.71
C ALA A 166 -1.48 -6.32 4.96
N ILE A 167 -2.35 -6.29 3.95
CA ILE A 167 -2.61 -7.46 3.10
C ILE A 167 -1.33 -7.86 2.34
N LEU A 168 -0.62 -6.90 1.74
CA LEU A 168 0.63 -7.16 1.01
C LEU A 168 1.69 -7.81 1.89
N LEU A 169 1.92 -7.28 3.10
CA LEU A 169 2.84 -7.86 4.07
C LEU A 169 2.43 -9.28 4.49
N LYS A 170 1.12 -9.54 4.63
CA LYS A 170 0.61 -10.87 4.97
C LYS A 170 0.76 -11.87 3.82
N ARG A 171 0.58 -11.43 2.58
CA ARG A 171 0.50 -12.31 1.40
C ARG A 171 1.85 -12.63 0.78
N SER A 172 2.83 -11.71 0.87
CA SER A 172 4.11 -11.89 0.21
C SER A 172 5.25 -11.20 0.98
N ASN A 173 6.36 -11.92 1.13
CA ASN A 173 7.62 -11.36 1.62
C ASN A 173 8.48 -10.78 0.50
N ASP A 174 8.09 -10.96 -0.76
CA ASP A 174 8.95 -10.71 -1.91
C ASP A 174 8.54 -9.43 -2.65
N TRP A 175 8.69 -8.28 -2.00
CA TRP A 175 8.58 -6.96 -2.63
C TRP A 175 9.41 -5.91 -1.90
N ASP A 176 9.91 -4.92 -2.63
CA ASP A 176 10.83 -3.89 -2.12
C ASP A 176 10.15 -2.54 -1.91
N TRP A 177 9.22 -2.18 -2.80
CA TRP A 177 8.51 -0.90 -2.75
C TRP A 177 7.01 -1.06 -2.94
N PHE A 178 6.25 -0.30 -2.15
CA PHE A 178 4.83 -0.10 -2.29
C PHE A 178 4.53 1.17 -3.09
N ILE A 179 3.56 1.11 -4.00
CA ILE A 179 3.07 2.25 -4.79
C ILE A 179 1.54 2.30 -4.70
N ASN A 180 0.99 3.44 -4.31
CA ASN A 180 -0.46 3.66 -4.36
C ASN A 180 -0.84 4.43 -5.63
N LEU A 181 -1.89 3.97 -6.30
CA LEU A 181 -2.45 4.57 -7.52
C LEU A 181 -3.98 4.54 -7.43
N SER A 182 -4.61 5.52 -8.06
CA SER A 182 -6.05 5.53 -8.33
C SER A 182 -6.36 5.08 -9.76
N ALA A 183 -7.64 4.81 -10.02
CA ALA A 183 -8.15 4.61 -11.37
C ALA A 183 -8.04 5.84 -12.30
N SER A 184 -7.57 6.98 -11.79
CA SER A 184 -7.28 8.17 -12.59
C SER A 184 -5.79 8.40 -12.85
N ASP A 185 -4.92 7.51 -12.37
CA ASP A 185 -3.49 7.48 -12.69
C ASP A 185 -3.22 6.55 -13.89
N TYR A 186 -2.15 6.84 -14.62
CA TYR A 186 -1.68 5.99 -15.71
C TYR A 186 -0.14 5.99 -15.78
N PRO A 187 0.50 4.83 -16.09
CA PRO A 187 1.95 4.77 -16.25
C PRO A 187 2.43 5.50 -17.51
N LEU A 188 3.59 6.15 -17.42
CA LEU A 188 4.31 6.80 -18.53
C LEU A 188 5.54 5.99 -18.99
N ILE A 189 5.78 4.85 -18.35
CA ILE A 189 6.90 3.93 -18.58
C ILE A 189 6.41 2.49 -18.44
N THR A 190 7.14 1.55 -19.02
CA THR A 190 6.86 0.11 -18.85
C THR A 190 7.32 -0.38 -17.47
N GLN A 191 6.83 -1.54 -17.04
CA GLN A 191 7.32 -2.16 -15.81
C GLN A 191 8.80 -2.55 -15.90
N ASP A 192 9.25 -3.05 -17.05
CA ASP A 192 10.67 -3.33 -17.30
C ASP A 192 11.54 -2.07 -17.17
N ASP A 193 11.04 -0.90 -17.60
CA ASP A 193 11.73 0.38 -17.40
C ASP A 193 11.88 0.72 -15.91
N LEU A 194 10.81 0.54 -15.13
CA LEU A 194 10.78 0.82 -13.70
C LEU A 194 11.72 -0.12 -12.95
N LEU A 195 11.60 -1.44 -13.18
CA LEU A 195 12.43 -2.48 -12.58
C LEU A 195 13.92 -2.21 -12.83
N HIS A 196 14.30 -1.98 -14.09
CA HIS A 196 15.68 -1.69 -14.48
C HIS A 196 16.21 -0.37 -13.88
N THR A 197 15.36 0.64 -13.74
CA THR A 197 15.78 1.93 -13.18
C THR A 197 15.96 1.88 -11.66
N PHE A 198 15.17 1.06 -10.97
CA PHE A 198 15.22 0.91 -9.52
C PHE A 198 16.23 -0.15 -9.06
N SER A 199 16.68 -1.07 -9.93
CA SER A 199 17.71 -2.07 -9.60
C SER A 199 18.96 -1.54 -8.87
N PRO A 200 19.58 -0.41 -9.26
CA PRO A 200 20.77 0.10 -8.57
C PRO A 200 20.48 0.98 -7.35
N LEU A 201 19.21 1.25 -7.02
CA LEU A 201 18.84 2.14 -5.93
C LEU A 201 18.90 1.44 -4.58
N ASP A 202 19.18 2.20 -3.53
CA ASP A 202 18.98 1.72 -2.17
C ASP A 202 17.47 1.44 -1.95
N ARG A 203 17.15 0.19 -1.57
CA ARG A 203 15.78 -0.28 -1.33
C ARG A 203 15.09 0.44 -0.17
N GLN A 204 15.86 1.14 0.67
CA GLN A 204 15.33 1.90 1.80
C GLN A 204 14.78 3.27 1.40
N LEU A 205 15.01 3.75 0.17
CA LEU A 205 14.53 5.05 -0.28
C LEU A 205 13.00 5.09 -0.38
N ASN A 206 12.42 6.20 0.08
CA ASN A 206 10.99 6.49 0.02
C ASN A 206 10.76 7.76 -0.83
N PHE A 207 10.11 7.65 -1.98
CA PHE A 207 9.74 8.80 -2.81
C PHE A 207 8.40 9.34 -2.30
N ILE A 208 8.50 10.40 -1.51
CA ILE A 208 7.39 11.06 -0.83
C ILE A 208 7.63 12.58 -0.86
N GLU A 209 6.89 13.27 -1.73
CA GLU A 209 6.93 14.74 -1.79
C GLU A 209 6.45 15.31 -0.47
N HIS A 210 7.20 16.20 0.16
CA HIS A 210 6.88 16.71 1.49
C HIS A 210 7.39 18.14 1.73
N THR A 211 6.66 18.85 2.58
CA THR A 211 7.05 20.15 3.10
C THR A 211 6.54 20.37 4.51
N SER A 212 7.35 21.01 5.36
CA SER A 212 6.93 21.51 6.66
C SER A 212 6.39 22.94 6.61
N LYS A 213 6.40 23.59 5.43
CA LYS A 213 5.91 24.96 5.24
C LYS A 213 4.41 24.94 4.97
N LEU A 214 3.62 24.66 6.01
CA LEU A 214 2.18 24.45 5.88
C LEU A 214 1.40 25.71 5.48
N GLY A 215 1.86 26.90 5.85
CA GLY A 215 1.17 28.17 5.54
C GLY A 215 -0.30 28.15 5.97
N TRP A 216 -1.20 28.49 5.05
CA TRP A 216 -2.65 28.48 5.27
C TRP A 216 -3.21 27.10 5.67
N LYS A 217 -2.52 26.00 5.35
CA LYS A 217 -2.95 24.64 5.72
C LYS A 217 -3.01 24.47 7.25
N VAL A 218 -2.22 25.22 8.03
CA VAL A 218 -2.30 25.16 9.50
C VAL A 218 -3.70 25.54 9.96
N SER A 219 -4.19 26.72 9.57
CA SER A 219 -5.48 27.24 10.04
C SER A 219 -6.68 26.54 9.39
N LYS A 220 -6.52 25.98 8.19
CA LYS A 220 -7.63 25.34 7.44
C LYS A 220 -7.68 23.81 7.56
N ARG A 221 -6.59 23.14 7.96
CA ARG A 221 -6.52 21.67 7.99
C ARG A 221 -6.07 21.10 9.33
N ALA A 222 -5.09 21.72 9.99
CA ALA A 222 -4.48 21.17 11.20
C ALA A 222 -5.22 21.55 12.49
N LEU A 223 -5.58 22.84 12.63
CA LEU A 223 -6.25 23.38 13.82
C LEU A 223 -7.76 23.06 13.88
N PRO A 224 -8.51 23.07 12.77
CA PRO A 224 -9.90 22.64 12.79
C PRO A 224 -10.02 21.16 13.17
N LEU A 225 -11.08 20.82 13.89
CA LEU A 225 -11.49 19.45 14.12
C LEU A 225 -12.59 19.09 13.14
N MET A 226 -12.55 17.86 12.63
CA MET A 226 -13.58 17.35 11.73
C MET A 226 -13.89 15.89 12.01
N ILE A 227 -15.12 15.48 11.70
CA ILE A 227 -15.54 14.08 11.70
C ILE A 227 -15.84 13.70 10.26
N ASP A 228 -15.18 12.63 9.79
CA ASP A 228 -15.48 12.02 8.50
C ASP A 228 -16.68 11.08 8.62
N PRO A 229 -17.82 11.37 7.96
CA PRO A 229 -18.97 10.48 7.99
C PRO A 229 -18.68 9.12 7.38
N GLY A 230 -17.66 9.01 6.52
CA GLY A 230 -17.21 7.74 5.94
C GLY A 230 -16.73 6.71 6.98
N LEU A 231 -16.51 7.13 8.23
CA LEU A 231 -16.19 6.22 9.33
C LEU A 231 -17.41 5.40 9.83
N TYR A 232 -18.63 5.88 9.60
CA TYR A 232 -19.85 5.24 10.13
C TYR A 232 -21.03 5.20 9.16
N LYS A 233 -20.92 5.81 7.97
CA LYS A 233 -21.92 5.76 6.90
C LYS A 233 -21.46 4.92 5.71
N THR A 234 -22.44 4.36 5.01
CA THR A 234 -22.23 3.58 3.77
C THR A 234 -22.26 4.43 2.50
N THR A 235 -22.55 5.73 2.62
CA THR A 235 -22.53 6.68 1.51
C THR A 235 -21.56 7.83 1.78
N LYS A 236 -20.93 8.37 0.72
CA LYS A 236 -20.04 9.52 0.86
C LYS A 236 -20.84 10.78 1.14
N SER A 237 -20.29 11.61 2.03
CA SER A 237 -20.78 12.96 2.32
C SER A 237 -19.61 13.83 2.74
N ASP A 238 -19.81 15.14 2.77
CA ASP A 238 -18.74 16.05 3.20
C ASP A 238 -18.46 15.91 4.71
N ILE A 239 -17.26 16.33 5.13
CA ILE A 239 -16.84 16.28 6.53
C ILE A 239 -17.71 17.18 7.41
N PHE A 240 -17.96 16.77 8.65
CA PHE A 240 -18.59 17.62 9.65
C PHE A 240 -17.55 18.39 10.44
N TRP A 241 -17.75 19.70 10.60
CA TRP A 241 -16.88 20.53 11.41
C TRP A 241 -17.23 20.43 12.89
N VAL A 242 -16.20 20.40 13.74
CA VAL A 242 -16.32 20.36 15.19
C VAL A 242 -15.64 21.58 15.79
N HIS A 243 -16.30 22.20 16.77
CA HIS A 243 -15.81 23.34 17.52
C HIS A 243 -15.68 22.98 19.02
N PRO A 244 -14.72 23.58 19.76
CA PRO A 244 -13.72 24.56 19.30
C PRO A 244 -12.58 23.92 18.50
N HIS A 245 -11.75 24.75 17.87
CA HIS A 245 -10.51 24.29 17.22
C HIS A 245 -9.50 23.81 18.27
N ARG A 246 -8.57 22.95 17.86
CA ARG A 246 -7.44 22.51 18.69
C ARG A 246 -6.21 23.38 18.49
N ALA A 247 -5.30 23.34 19.46
CA ALA A 247 -3.95 23.88 19.31
C ALA A 247 -3.10 23.01 18.36
N ARG A 248 -2.02 23.58 17.84
CA ARG A 248 -1.04 22.84 17.04
C ARG A 248 -0.30 21.82 17.93
N PRO A 249 -0.11 20.57 17.49
CA PRO A 249 0.65 19.59 18.25
C PRO A 249 2.09 20.07 18.50
N THR A 250 2.61 19.75 19.68
CA THR A 250 4.00 20.05 20.10
C THR A 250 4.87 18.80 20.17
N ALA A 251 4.26 17.60 20.23
CA ALA A 251 4.97 16.33 20.33
C ALA A 251 5.63 15.89 19.00
N PHE A 252 5.19 16.43 17.87
CA PHE A 252 5.72 16.13 16.54
C PHE A 252 5.54 17.33 15.61
N LYS A 253 6.37 17.41 14.58
CA LYS A 253 6.29 18.44 13.55
C LYS A 253 5.38 17.98 12.41
N LEU A 254 4.41 18.81 12.03
CA LEU A 254 3.53 18.49 10.91
C LEU A 254 4.24 18.65 9.56
N PHE A 255 4.02 17.68 8.69
CA PHE A 255 4.39 17.72 7.27
C PHE A 255 3.16 17.52 6.40
N THR A 256 3.20 18.07 5.19
CA THR A 256 2.20 17.81 4.16
C THR A 256 2.86 17.60 2.81
N GLY A 257 2.17 16.93 1.88
CA GLY A 257 2.65 16.70 0.54
C GLY A 257 1.63 16.00 -0.35
N SER A 258 2.12 15.34 -1.40
CA SER A 258 1.30 14.54 -2.32
C SER A 258 0.69 13.31 -1.64
N ALA A 259 -0.55 12.96 -1.99
CA ALA A 259 -1.15 11.71 -1.53
C ALA A 259 -0.58 10.47 -2.23
N TRP A 260 0.25 10.64 -3.26
CA TRP A 260 0.84 9.59 -4.09
C TRP A 260 2.30 9.39 -3.72
N MET A 261 2.73 8.15 -3.57
CA MET A 261 4.04 7.84 -2.99
C MET A 261 4.61 6.52 -3.54
N VAL A 262 5.93 6.38 -3.43
CA VAL A 262 6.63 5.09 -3.53
C VAL A 262 7.36 4.85 -2.21
N LEU A 263 6.89 3.90 -1.42
CA LEU A 263 7.37 3.64 -0.06
C LEU A 263 8.17 2.34 -0.02
N SER A 264 9.35 2.37 0.58
CA SER A 264 10.13 1.18 0.91
C SER A 264 9.33 0.22 1.77
N ARG A 265 9.57 -1.09 1.61
CA ARG A 265 8.94 -2.12 2.44
C ARG A 265 9.22 -1.89 3.93
N SER A 266 10.45 -1.52 4.30
CA SER A 266 10.82 -1.26 5.69
C SER A 266 10.00 -0.13 6.33
N PHE A 267 9.70 0.94 5.57
CA PHE A 267 8.79 1.98 6.06
C PHE A 267 7.34 1.47 6.16
N VAL A 268 6.88 0.66 5.22
CA VAL A 268 5.54 0.05 5.30
C VAL A 268 5.43 -0.88 6.51
N GLU A 269 6.45 -1.67 6.80
CA GLU A 269 6.54 -2.50 8.01
C GLU A 269 6.46 -1.64 9.28
N TYR A 270 7.16 -0.51 9.33
CA TYR A 270 7.03 0.45 10.44
C TYR A 270 5.60 0.97 10.62
N LEU A 271 4.95 1.35 9.51
CA LEU A 271 3.58 1.87 9.53
C LEU A 271 2.56 0.85 10.05
N ILE A 272 2.76 -0.44 9.76
CA ILE A 272 1.81 -1.51 10.09
C ILE A 272 2.12 -2.15 11.44
N TRP A 273 3.38 -2.51 11.71
CA TRP A 273 3.78 -3.17 12.95
C TRP A 273 3.96 -2.17 14.09
N GLY A 274 4.39 -0.94 13.80
CA GLY A 274 4.55 0.13 14.78
C GLY A 274 5.34 -0.31 16.01
N TRP A 275 6.62 -0.65 15.84
CA TRP A 275 7.47 -0.96 16.99
C TRP A 275 7.66 0.28 17.90
N ASP A 276 7.54 1.48 17.33
CA ASP A 276 7.28 2.72 18.05
C ASP A 276 5.79 3.12 17.99
N ASN A 277 5.32 3.93 18.94
CA ASN A 277 3.93 4.37 19.00
C ASN A 277 3.57 5.50 18.02
N LEU A 278 4.56 6.17 17.41
CA LEU A 278 4.36 7.32 16.53
C LEU A 278 3.31 7.07 15.43
N PRO A 279 3.33 5.97 14.64
CA PRO A 279 2.28 5.70 13.65
C PRO A 279 0.87 5.65 14.25
N ARG A 280 0.70 5.02 15.43
CA ARG A 280 -0.60 4.93 16.12
C ARG A 280 -1.07 6.28 16.64
N THR A 281 -0.19 7.04 17.28
CA THR A 281 -0.48 8.39 17.77
C THR A 281 -0.87 9.32 16.61
N LEU A 282 -0.15 9.23 15.49
CA LEU A 282 -0.47 10.02 14.30
C LEU A 282 -1.78 9.59 13.65
N LEU A 283 -2.13 8.30 13.64
CA LEU A 283 -3.46 7.86 13.17
C LEU A 283 -4.59 8.48 13.98
N MET A 284 -4.46 8.51 15.31
CA MET A 284 -5.43 9.19 16.17
C MET A 284 -5.54 10.68 15.82
N TYR A 285 -4.41 11.36 15.65
CA TYR A 285 -4.39 12.78 15.30
C TYR A 285 -5.00 13.08 13.92
N TYR A 286 -4.64 12.26 12.92
CA TYR A 286 -5.05 12.41 11.53
C TYR A 286 -6.49 11.95 11.26
N SER A 287 -7.15 11.30 12.23
CA SER A 287 -8.59 11.04 12.18
C SER A 287 -9.43 12.33 12.12
N ASN A 288 -8.92 13.44 12.68
CA ASN A 288 -9.56 14.76 12.69
C ASN A 288 -8.72 15.83 11.96
N PHE A 289 -7.93 15.46 10.95
CA PHE A 289 -7.15 16.39 10.12
C PHE A 289 -7.71 16.45 8.70
N VAL A 290 -7.92 17.64 8.13
CA VAL A 290 -8.49 17.73 6.77
C VAL A 290 -7.46 17.31 5.71
N SER A 291 -7.86 16.44 4.78
CA SER A 291 -7.00 15.84 3.76
C SER A 291 -5.86 15.01 4.38
N SER A 292 -6.21 14.11 5.31
CA SER A 292 -5.26 13.24 6.01
C SER A 292 -4.24 12.49 5.13
N PRO A 293 -4.59 11.99 3.93
CA PRO A 293 -3.62 11.32 3.05
C PRO A 293 -2.43 12.20 2.64
N GLU A 294 -2.64 13.52 2.54
CA GLU A 294 -1.60 14.49 2.24
C GLU A 294 -0.75 14.87 3.47
N GLY A 295 -0.83 14.14 4.58
CA GLY A 295 -0.10 14.52 5.80
C GLY A 295 0.35 13.37 6.69
N TYR A 296 -0.44 12.30 6.82
CA TYR A 296 -0.13 11.20 7.73
C TYR A 296 1.25 10.58 7.45
N PHE A 297 1.45 10.03 6.26
CA PHE A 297 2.69 9.34 5.88
C PHE A 297 3.92 10.25 5.96
N HIS A 298 3.77 11.49 5.49
CA HIS A 298 4.78 12.54 5.54
C HIS A 298 5.23 12.86 6.98
N THR A 299 4.25 12.98 7.88
CA THR A 299 4.53 13.29 9.28
C THR A 299 5.13 12.09 9.99
N VAL A 300 4.72 10.86 9.69
CA VAL A 300 5.36 9.67 10.24
C VAL A 300 6.83 9.60 9.81
N ILE A 301 7.12 9.60 8.50
CA ILE A 301 8.49 9.41 8.01
C ILE A 301 9.43 10.52 8.49
N CYS A 302 8.96 11.77 8.54
CA CYS A 302 9.79 12.91 8.91
C CYS A 302 9.97 13.11 10.42
N ASN A 303 9.21 12.40 11.27
CA ASN A 303 9.39 12.43 12.73
C ASN A 303 10.06 11.16 13.27
N GLU A 304 10.39 10.18 12.43
CA GLU A 304 11.20 9.02 12.79
C GLU A 304 12.64 9.22 12.28
N PRO A 305 13.64 9.53 13.15
CA PRO A 305 14.97 9.97 12.73
C PRO A 305 15.73 9.04 11.78
N GLU A 306 15.51 7.72 11.89
CA GLU A 306 16.15 6.74 11.01
C GLU A 306 15.54 6.76 9.60
N LEU A 307 14.21 6.86 9.51
CA LEU A 307 13.47 6.86 8.26
C LEU A 307 13.47 8.22 7.57
N ALA A 308 13.58 9.32 8.33
CA ALA A 308 13.63 10.67 7.79
C ALA A 308 14.79 10.87 6.80
N LYS A 309 15.90 10.12 6.97
CA LYS A 309 17.08 10.15 6.10
C LYS A 309 16.88 9.44 4.76
N THR A 310 15.84 8.62 4.64
CA THR A 310 15.54 7.86 3.43
C THR A 310 14.45 8.52 2.58
N ALA A 311 13.87 9.63 3.06
CA ALA A 311 12.87 10.40 2.35
C ALA A 311 13.49 11.14 1.14
N VAL A 312 12.93 10.90 -0.03
CA VAL A 312 13.24 11.58 -1.29
C VAL A 312 12.05 12.43 -1.66
N ASN A 313 12.25 13.75 -1.74
CA ASN A 313 11.18 14.73 -1.87
C ASN A 313 10.63 14.85 -3.31
N HIS A 314 9.92 13.81 -3.74
CA HIS A 314 9.23 13.72 -5.04
C HIS A 314 8.28 12.53 -5.01
N ASP A 315 7.12 12.59 -5.68
CA ASP A 315 6.12 11.51 -5.71
C ASP A 315 6.17 10.63 -6.98
N LEU A 316 7.03 11.00 -7.93
CA LEU A 316 7.21 10.36 -9.25
C LEU A 316 5.99 10.45 -10.17
N HIS A 317 5.09 11.40 -9.89
CA HIS A 317 3.94 11.71 -10.70
C HIS A 317 4.14 13.02 -11.46
N TYR A 318 3.70 13.06 -12.71
CA TYR A 318 3.39 14.30 -13.39
C TYR A 318 1.95 14.72 -13.06
N ILE A 319 1.80 15.89 -12.43
CA ILE A 319 0.51 16.45 -12.06
C ILE A 319 0.47 17.91 -12.50
N SER A 320 -0.57 18.27 -13.26
CA SER A 320 -0.80 19.65 -13.69
C SER A 320 -1.78 20.35 -12.76
N TRP A 321 -1.38 21.49 -12.20
CA TRP A 321 -2.15 22.26 -11.21
C TRP A 321 -2.35 23.71 -11.65
N ASP A 322 -3.48 24.30 -11.22
CA ASP A 322 -3.65 25.75 -11.19
C ASP A 322 -2.59 26.42 -10.30
N VAL A 323 -2.34 27.71 -10.52
CA VAL A 323 -1.50 28.54 -9.63
C VAL A 323 -2.36 29.69 -9.08
N PRO A 324 -2.73 29.69 -7.78
CA PRO A 324 -2.46 28.66 -6.77
C PRO A 324 -3.28 27.36 -7.01
N PRO A 325 -2.83 26.21 -6.48
CA PRO A 325 -3.52 24.93 -6.66
C PRO A 325 -4.95 24.95 -6.11
N ARG A 326 -5.90 24.48 -6.94
CA ARG A 326 -7.28 24.19 -6.53
C ARG A 326 -7.38 22.81 -5.87
N GLN A 327 -8.59 22.38 -5.50
CA GLN A 327 -8.83 21.10 -4.83
C GLN A 327 -8.45 19.88 -5.70
N HIS A 328 -8.61 19.98 -7.02
CA HIS A 328 -8.33 18.89 -7.94
C HIS A 328 -7.40 19.36 -9.06
N PRO A 329 -6.44 18.52 -9.51
CA PRO A 329 -5.57 18.87 -10.62
C PRO A 329 -6.34 18.89 -11.93
N HIS A 330 -5.75 19.48 -12.96
CA HIS A 330 -6.29 19.47 -14.31
C HIS A 330 -6.42 18.03 -14.84
N THR A 331 -7.45 17.81 -15.66
CA THR A 331 -7.51 16.61 -16.49
C THR A 331 -6.49 16.76 -17.62
N LEU A 332 -5.62 15.76 -17.74
CA LEU A 332 -4.59 15.73 -18.78
C LEU A 332 -5.18 15.23 -20.09
N THR A 333 -4.73 15.84 -21.19
CA THR A 333 -5.15 15.54 -22.56
C THR A 333 -3.94 15.33 -23.47
N VAL A 334 -4.17 15.05 -24.76
CA VAL A 334 -3.09 14.93 -25.77
C VAL A 334 -2.18 16.16 -25.83
N ASN A 335 -2.69 17.34 -25.48
CA ASN A 335 -1.91 18.59 -25.45
C ASN A 335 -0.83 18.58 -24.36
N ASP A 336 -0.99 17.76 -23.31
CA ASP A 336 -0.06 17.67 -22.20
C ASP A 336 1.08 16.67 -22.46
N THR A 337 1.01 15.86 -23.52
CA THR A 337 1.95 14.74 -23.76
C THR A 337 3.41 15.17 -23.75
N ARG A 338 3.76 16.31 -24.35
CA ARG A 338 5.15 16.80 -24.34
C ARG A 338 5.65 17.07 -22.92
N LYS A 339 4.82 17.70 -22.07
CA LYS A 339 5.17 18.02 -20.68
C LYS A 339 5.24 16.75 -19.83
N MET A 340 4.32 15.80 -20.03
CA MET A 340 4.34 14.49 -19.38
C MET A 340 5.66 13.76 -19.66
N ILE A 341 6.05 13.62 -20.93
CA ILE A 341 7.28 12.93 -21.32
C ILE A 341 8.53 13.67 -20.79
N ALA A 342 8.55 15.00 -20.88
CA ALA A 342 9.67 15.82 -20.44
C ALA A 342 9.90 15.78 -18.92
N SER A 343 8.86 15.50 -18.13
CA SER A 343 8.97 15.41 -16.66
C SER A 343 9.89 14.27 -16.19
N GLY A 344 10.03 13.21 -16.99
CA GLY A 344 10.72 11.98 -16.59
C GLY A 344 9.99 11.17 -15.50
N ALA A 345 8.76 11.56 -15.13
CA ALA A 345 7.95 10.86 -14.13
C ALA A 345 7.55 9.45 -14.60
N ALA A 346 7.33 8.56 -13.63
CA ALA A 346 6.88 7.19 -13.91
C ALA A 346 5.36 7.13 -14.16
N PHE A 347 4.60 8.04 -13.55
CA PHE A 347 3.15 8.08 -13.61
C PHE A 347 2.65 9.49 -13.93
N ALA A 348 1.40 9.61 -14.35
CA ALA A 348 0.72 10.89 -14.52
C ALA A 348 -0.72 10.84 -14.05
N ARG A 349 -1.26 12.02 -13.69
CA ARG A 349 -2.66 12.20 -13.32
C ARG A 349 -3.17 13.63 -13.52
N LYS A 350 -4.49 13.85 -13.70
CA LYS A 350 -5.56 12.84 -13.75
C LYS A 350 -6.08 12.64 -15.17
N PHE A 351 -6.45 11.41 -15.51
CA PHE A 351 -7.06 11.09 -16.79
C PHE A 351 -8.57 10.86 -16.67
N GLN A 352 -9.29 11.22 -17.73
CA GLN A 352 -10.69 10.83 -17.90
C GLN A 352 -10.77 9.43 -18.51
N ARG A 353 -11.94 8.82 -18.35
CA ARG A 353 -12.22 7.52 -18.97
C ARG A 353 -12.16 7.68 -20.49
N ASP A 354 -11.46 6.75 -21.12
CA ASP A 354 -11.38 6.61 -22.58
C ASP A 354 -10.84 7.85 -23.32
N ASP A 355 -10.13 8.76 -22.62
CA ASP A 355 -9.49 9.91 -23.23
C ASP A 355 -8.44 9.48 -24.27
N PRO A 356 -8.39 10.09 -25.48
CA PRO A 356 -7.42 9.73 -26.53
C PRO A 356 -5.96 9.78 -26.08
N VAL A 357 -5.63 10.56 -25.05
CA VAL A 357 -4.26 10.59 -24.50
C VAL A 357 -3.84 9.23 -23.94
N LEU A 358 -4.77 8.42 -23.40
CA LEU A 358 -4.47 7.09 -22.89
C LEU A 358 -4.08 6.15 -24.04
N ASP A 359 -4.79 6.22 -25.17
CA ASP A 359 -4.48 5.42 -26.36
C ASP A 359 -3.11 5.83 -26.94
N LYS A 360 -2.78 7.13 -26.89
CA LYS A 360 -1.45 7.64 -27.26
C LYS A 360 -0.35 7.12 -26.34
N ILE A 361 -0.58 7.10 -25.02
CA ILE A 361 0.38 6.56 -24.03
C ILE A 361 0.60 5.06 -24.28
N ASP A 362 -0.49 4.29 -24.46
CA ASP A 362 -0.45 2.86 -24.75
C ASP A 362 0.42 2.55 -25.97
N GLN A 363 0.21 3.26 -27.07
CA GLN A 363 0.92 3.02 -28.32
C GLN A 363 2.37 3.55 -28.30
N GLU A 364 2.58 4.79 -27.85
CA GLU A 364 3.87 5.47 -28.00
C GLU A 364 4.84 5.23 -26.84
N LEU A 365 4.33 4.97 -25.63
CA LEU A 365 5.16 4.82 -24.43
C LEU A 365 5.20 3.39 -23.91
N LEU A 366 4.09 2.66 -23.97
CA LEU A 366 3.97 1.32 -23.38
C LEU A 366 4.06 0.18 -24.41
N GLY A 367 3.84 0.47 -25.69
CA GLY A 367 3.85 -0.53 -26.76
C GLY A 367 2.69 -1.54 -26.66
N VAL A 368 1.55 -1.11 -26.12
CA VAL A 368 0.32 -1.88 -25.98
C VAL A 368 -0.41 -1.86 -27.33
N ASP A 369 -0.53 -3.03 -27.97
CA ASP A 369 -1.09 -3.16 -29.32
C ASP A 369 -2.62 -3.04 -29.36
N ASN A 370 -3.32 -3.44 -28.28
CA ASN A 370 -4.79 -3.42 -28.17
C ASN A 370 -5.22 -2.70 -26.90
N ARG A 371 -6.26 -1.88 -26.98
CA ARG A 371 -6.82 -1.16 -25.82
C ARG A 371 -7.15 -2.14 -24.68
N GLY A 372 -6.62 -1.88 -23.48
CA GLY A 372 -6.81 -2.75 -22.33
C GLY A 372 -5.99 -4.05 -22.36
N GLY A 373 -5.00 -4.15 -23.26
CA GLY A 373 -4.02 -5.23 -23.27
C GLY A 373 -2.96 -5.08 -22.18
N PHE A 374 -2.11 -6.11 -22.04
CA PHE A 374 -0.95 -6.07 -21.18
C PHE A 374 0.20 -5.30 -21.83
N THR A 375 0.89 -4.46 -21.05
CA THR A 375 2.15 -3.83 -21.47
C THR A 375 3.20 -4.91 -21.76
N PRO A 376 3.71 -5.01 -23.00
CA PRO A 376 4.71 -6.02 -23.32
C PRO A 376 6.05 -5.76 -22.61
N GLY A 377 6.54 -6.77 -21.91
CA GLY A 377 7.87 -6.77 -21.29
C GLY A 377 8.74 -7.93 -21.77
N GLY A 378 9.92 -8.10 -21.20
CA GLY A 378 10.76 -9.28 -21.45
C GLY A 378 10.13 -10.57 -20.92
N TRP A 379 9.23 -10.46 -19.94
CA TRP A 379 8.44 -11.57 -19.39
C TRP A 379 7.38 -12.11 -20.34
N CYS A 380 6.85 -11.31 -21.27
CA CYS A 380 5.67 -11.70 -22.03
C CYS A 380 6.00 -12.70 -23.16
N SER A 381 5.09 -13.64 -23.42
CA SER A 381 5.19 -14.61 -24.52
C SER A 381 3.81 -14.94 -25.12
N GLY A 382 3.77 -15.84 -26.10
CA GLY A 382 2.53 -16.32 -26.73
C GLY A 382 2.11 -15.61 -28.02
N LYS A 383 1.07 -16.17 -28.66
CA LYS A 383 0.35 -15.61 -29.82
C LYS A 383 -1.15 -15.72 -29.53
N PRO A 384 -1.92 -14.62 -29.44
CA PRO A 384 -1.49 -13.21 -29.54
C PRO A 384 -0.44 -12.81 -28.48
N LYS A 385 0.28 -11.70 -28.72
CA LYS A 385 1.38 -11.24 -27.85
C LYS A 385 0.88 -11.03 -26.41
N CYS A 386 1.70 -11.41 -25.43
CA CYS A 386 1.36 -11.37 -24.01
C CYS A 386 0.17 -12.24 -23.62
N SER A 387 -0.11 -13.34 -24.34
CA SER A 387 -1.14 -14.31 -23.95
C SER A 387 -0.65 -15.37 -22.95
N LYS A 388 0.67 -15.46 -22.73
CA LYS A 388 1.31 -16.38 -21.78
C LYS A 388 2.44 -15.71 -21.02
N VAL A 389 2.72 -16.20 -19.83
CA VAL A 389 3.90 -15.80 -19.07
C VAL A 389 5.12 -16.58 -19.59
N GLY A 390 6.15 -15.84 -20.02
CA GLY A 390 7.44 -16.35 -20.45
C GLY A 390 8.42 -16.40 -19.27
N ASN A 391 9.59 -15.76 -19.38
CA ASN A 391 10.56 -15.68 -18.27
C ASN A 391 10.41 -14.35 -17.50
N PRO A 392 9.84 -14.34 -16.27
CA PRO A 392 9.66 -13.14 -15.46
C PRO A 392 10.96 -12.36 -15.16
N LEU A 393 12.11 -13.04 -15.14
CA LEU A 393 13.40 -12.44 -14.84
C LEU A 393 14.05 -11.75 -16.05
N LYS A 394 13.48 -11.93 -17.25
CA LYS A 394 13.97 -11.26 -18.45
C LYS A 394 13.39 -9.84 -18.50
N ILE A 395 14.25 -8.85 -18.28
CA ILE A 395 13.90 -7.43 -18.36
C ILE A 395 14.40 -6.84 -19.69
N LYS A 396 13.54 -6.09 -20.38
CA LYS A 396 13.81 -5.38 -21.63
C LYS A 396 13.51 -3.88 -21.45
N PRO A 397 14.44 -3.11 -20.86
CA PRO A 397 14.22 -1.68 -20.67
C PRO A 397 14.14 -0.95 -22.03
N GLY A 398 13.21 -0.02 -22.13
CA GLY A 398 12.97 0.82 -23.30
C GLY A 398 13.47 2.26 -23.11
N SER A 399 12.84 3.18 -23.85
CA SER A 399 13.17 4.60 -23.77
C SER A 399 12.75 5.24 -22.44
N GLY A 400 11.73 4.67 -21.77
CA GLY A 400 11.22 5.10 -20.47
C GLY A 400 12.27 5.01 -19.37
N ALA A 401 13.07 3.94 -19.35
CA ALA A 401 14.14 3.75 -18.38
C ALA A 401 15.16 4.90 -18.39
N ARG A 402 15.52 5.39 -19.59
CA ARG A 402 16.46 6.51 -19.71
C ARG A 402 15.91 7.80 -19.11
N ARG A 403 14.63 8.10 -19.39
CA ARG A 403 13.95 9.30 -18.84
C ARG A 403 13.83 9.23 -17.33
N LEU A 404 13.31 8.11 -16.81
CA LEU A 404 13.13 7.91 -15.37
C LEU A 404 14.47 7.91 -14.64
N ARG A 405 15.51 7.27 -15.18
CA ARG A 405 16.85 7.26 -14.57
C ARG A 405 17.40 8.66 -14.38
N GLY A 406 17.23 9.55 -15.36
CA GLY A 406 17.65 10.95 -15.25
C GLY A 406 17.00 11.66 -14.05
N LEU A 407 15.69 11.49 -13.87
CA LEU A 407 14.95 12.04 -12.74
C LEU A 407 15.42 11.41 -11.42
N VAL A 408 15.37 10.08 -11.32
CA VAL A 408 15.62 9.35 -10.07
C VAL A 408 17.06 9.50 -9.59
N THR A 409 18.05 9.46 -10.48
CA THR A 409 19.46 9.68 -10.09
C THR A 409 19.68 11.08 -9.53
N LYS A 410 19.04 12.11 -10.12
CA LYS A 410 19.10 13.48 -9.62
C LYS A 410 18.49 13.58 -8.21
N LEU A 411 17.32 12.98 -8.01
CA LEU A 411 16.59 13.00 -6.74
C LEU A 411 17.35 12.25 -5.64
N ALA A 412 17.82 11.03 -5.91
CA ALA A 412 18.58 10.23 -4.95
C ALA A 412 19.90 10.94 -4.55
N LYS A 413 20.58 11.58 -5.51
CA LYS A 413 21.78 12.37 -5.23
C LYS A 413 21.47 13.58 -4.34
N ALA A 414 20.36 14.29 -4.59
CA ALA A 414 19.94 15.43 -3.78
C ALA A 414 19.64 15.02 -2.33
N ALA A 415 18.90 13.92 -2.15
CA ALA A 415 18.60 13.37 -0.82
C ALA A 415 19.88 12.97 -0.07
N LYS A 416 20.81 12.29 -0.74
CA LYS A 416 22.10 11.87 -0.16
C LYS A 416 22.95 13.04 0.37
N VAL A 417 22.85 14.22 -0.22
CA VAL A 417 23.56 15.44 0.23
C VAL A 417 22.73 16.30 1.19
N GLY A 418 21.61 15.80 1.71
CA GLY A 418 20.78 16.48 2.70
C GLY A 418 19.93 17.64 2.15
N ARG A 419 19.72 17.70 0.83
CA ARG A 419 18.80 18.67 0.20
C ARG A 419 17.37 18.17 0.23
N ASP A 420 16.44 19.10 0.42
CA ASP A 420 15.00 18.85 0.42
C ASP A 420 14.55 17.72 1.36
N GLN A 421 15.31 17.51 2.45
CA GLN A 421 15.00 16.53 3.49
C GLN A 421 13.99 17.05 4.51
N CYS A 422 13.46 16.15 5.32
CA CYS A 422 12.60 16.42 6.48
C CYS A 422 13.27 17.42 7.45
N LYS A 423 13.04 18.71 7.23
CA LYS A 423 13.60 19.81 8.02
C LYS A 423 12.54 20.68 8.62
#